data_AF-A0A939BNP9-F1
#
_entry.id   AF-A0A939BNP9-F1
#
_cell.length_a   1.000
_cell.length_b   1.000
_cell.length_c   1.000
_cell.angle_alpha   90.00
_cell.angle_beta   90.00
_cell.angle_gamma   90.00
#
_symmetry.space_group_name_H-M   'P 1'
#
loop_
_entity.id
_entity.type
_entity.pdbx_description
1 polymer ?
#
loop_
_entity_poly.entity_id
_entity_poly.type
_entity_poly.pdbx_seq_one_letter_code
_entity_poly.pdbx_strand_id
1 'polypeptide(L)'
;MSLNKDDFISNINKICYIEKINPDDWLRVRLNDGRTVALPSYLKVKLEEIKDGREYFKILEGAYRGKKASVKQQKHFLGVVSGSYFTTSCLRRPPAVLTFDRGAEKLSIEGLGTYHAKTDEGNPISKGSYNIEIPDAPHTGGNYYLGDSRYAKTWFRIGHSLHPGERSAGCITVKDTKRWTEIYRYLIISRKRDSRSVGIVKVI
;
A
#
# COMPACT_ATOMS: atom_id res chain seq x y z
N MET A 1 -9.46 -13.91 22.58
CA MET A 1 -10.02 -14.82 21.55
C MET A 1 -8.85 -15.54 20.92
N SER A 2 -8.66 -16.81 21.26
CA SER A 2 -7.56 -17.64 20.76
C SER A 2 -7.97 -18.18 19.39
N LEU A 3 -7.25 -17.82 18.32
CA LEU A 3 -7.41 -18.46 17.01
C LEU A 3 -6.77 -19.86 17.10
N ASN A 4 -7.56 -20.90 16.81
CA ASN A 4 -7.11 -22.28 16.86
C ASN A 4 -6.10 -22.55 15.73
N LYS A 5 -5.14 -23.46 15.98
CA LYS A 5 -4.13 -23.88 14.98
C LYS A 5 -4.78 -24.42 13.70
N ASP A 6 -5.98 -24.98 13.82
CA ASP A 6 -6.79 -25.52 12.71
C ASP A 6 -7.32 -24.43 11.77
N ASP A 7 -7.59 -23.23 12.28
CA ASP A 7 -8.04 -22.10 11.45
C ASP A 7 -6.93 -21.63 10.48
N PHE A 8 -5.66 -21.75 10.89
CA PHE A 8 -4.51 -21.37 10.07
C PHE A 8 -4.26 -22.32 8.89
N ILE A 9 -4.32 -23.64 9.12
CA ILE A 9 -4.17 -24.64 8.06
C ILE A 9 -5.32 -24.54 7.06
N SER A 10 -6.52 -24.16 7.53
CA SER A 10 -7.69 -24.00 6.67
C SER A 10 -7.51 -22.95 5.55
N ASN A 11 -6.52 -22.05 5.66
CA ASN A 11 -6.28 -20.98 4.68
C ASN A 11 -5.34 -21.37 3.53
N ILE A 12 -4.74 -22.56 3.58
CA ILE A 12 -3.89 -23.06 2.49
C ILE A 12 -4.71 -23.14 1.19
N ASN A 13 -4.10 -22.71 0.10
CA ASN A 13 -4.69 -22.56 -1.24
C ASN A 13 -5.82 -21.53 -1.37
N LYS A 14 -6.14 -20.78 -0.32
CA LYS A 14 -7.13 -19.70 -0.38
C LYS A 14 -6.49 -18.38 -0.81
N ILE A 15 -7.34 -17.51 -1.37
CA ILE A 15 -6.99 -16.10 -1.53
C ILE A 15 -7.04 -15.46 -0.14
N CYS A 16 -5.94 -14.81 0.22
CA CYS A 16 -5.81 -14.06 1.46
C CYS A 16 -5.30 -12.65 1.17
N TYR A 17 -5.20 -11.86 2.22
CA TYR A 17 -4.73 -10.49 2.20
C TYR A 17 -3.75 -10.29 3.33
N ILE A 18 -2.71 -9.49 3.08
CA ILE A 18 -1.80 -9.06 4.14
C ILE A 18 -2.61 -8.23 5.15
N GLU A 19 -2.59 -8.63 6.42
CA GLU A 19 -3.20 -7.87 7.49
C GLU A 19 -2.52 -6.50 7.66
N LYS A 20 -3.15 -5.62 8.44
CA LYS A 20 -2.55 -4.34 8.78
C LYS A 20 -1.24 -4.55 9.54
N ILE A 21 -0.14 -4.01 9.03
CA ILE A 21 1.19 -4.15 9.63
C ILE A 21 1.53 -2.90 10.45
N ASN A 22 1.86 -3.07 11.73
CA ASN A 22 2.33 -1.95 12.54
C ASN A 22 3.88 -1.92 12.59
N PRO A 23 4.50 -0.72 12.67
CA PRO A 23 3.86 0.59 12.72
C PRO A 23 3.63 1.26 11.34
N ASP A 24 4.26 0.77 10.27
CA ASP A 24 4.41 1.48 8.99
C ASP A 24 3.68 0.85 7.78
N ASP A 25 2.85 -0.18 7.98
CA ASP A 25 2.05 -0.93 6.99
C ASP A 25 2.85 -1.76 5.96
N TRP A 26 4.13 -2.03 6.21
CA TRP A 26 5.00 -2.79 5.30
C TRP A 26 5.43 -4.16 5.86
N LEU A 27 4.98 -5.25 5.25
CA LEU A 27 5.44 -6.60 5.54
C LEU A 27 6.75 -6.90 4.80
N ARG A 28 7.81 -7.25 5.53
CA ARG A 28 9.08 -7.69 4.92
C ARG A 28 9.02 -9.17 4.59
N VAL A 29 9.22 -9.52 3.33
CA VAL A 29 9.10 -10.90 2.83
C VAL A 29 10.34 -11.26 2.01
N ARG A 30 10.66 -12.56 1.95
CA ARG A 30 11.75 -13.08 1.12
C ARG A 30 11.17 -13.64 -0.18
N LEU A 31 11.58 -13.10 -1.32
CA LEU A 31 11.27 -13.65 -2.64
C LEU A 31 12.08 -14.93 -2.88
N ASN A 32 11.59 -15.80 -3.77
CA ASN A 32 12.30 -17.03 -4.14
C ASN A 32 13.67 -16.78 -4.80
N ASP A 33 13.89 -15.59 -5.36
CA ASP A 33 15.19 -15.17 -5.90
C ASP A 33 16.19 -14.71 -4.82
N GLY A 34 15.82 -14.81 -3.53
CA GLY A 34 16.67 -14.48 -2.40
C GLY A 34 16.55 -13.03 -1.91
N ARG A 35 15.95 -12.12 -2.68
CA ARG A 35 15.78 -10.72 -2.28
C ARG A 35 14.77 -10.58 -1.15
N THR A 36 15.00 -9.61 -0.27
CA THR A 36 13.99 -9.17 0.71
C THR A 36 13.30 -7.92 0.19
N VAL A 37 11.97 -7.94 0.15
CA VAL A 37 11.15 -6.81 -0.33
C VAL A 37 10.07 -6.47 0.70
N ALA A 38 9.56 -5.24 0.63
CA ALA A 38 8.45 -4.78 1.45
C ALA A 38 7.16 -4.86 0.64
N LEU A 39 6.12 -5.48 1.21
CA LEU A 39 4.78 -5.54 0.63
C LEU A 39 3.83 -4.71 1.47
N PRO A 40 2.94 -3.89 0.86
CA PRO A 40 2.00 -3.10 1.63
C PRO A 40 0.91 -3.98 2.23
N SER A 41 0.30 -3.49 3.31
CA SER A 41 -0.90 -4.10 3.89
C SER A 41 -2.06 -4.16 2.88
N TYR A 42 -2.98 -5.09 3.09
CA TYR A 42 -4.15 -5.38 2.25
C TYR A 42 -3.83 -5.86 0.83
N LEU A 43 -2.57 -6.18 0.53
CA LEU A 43 -2.18 -6.78 -0.74
C LEU A 43 -2.76 -8.20 -0.87
N LYS A 44 -3.39 -8.49 -2.00
CA LYS A 44 -3.91 -9.82 -2.30
C LYS A 44 -2.79 -10.83 -2.57
N VAL A 45 -2.87 -11.97 -1.90
CA VAL A 45 -1.96 -13.11 -2.05
C VAL A 45 -2.73 -14.43 -2.12
N LYS A 46 -2.06 -15.51 -2.50
CA LYS A 46 -2.53 -16.90 -2.32
C LYS A 46 -1.56 -17.60 -1.38
N LEU A 47 -2.02 -18.00 -0.20
CA LEU A 47 -1.22 -18.81 0.71
C LEU A 47 -1.09 -20.22 0.12
N GLU A 48 0.13 -20.70 -0.10
CA GLU A 48 0.39 -21.99 -0.76
C GLU A 48 0.80 -23.07 0.24
N GLU A 49 1.59 -22.72 1.26
CA GLU A 49 2.14 -23.68 2.21
C GLU A 49 2.49 -23.00 3.54
N ILE A 50 2.39 -23.74 4.64
CA ILE A 50 2.97 -23.36 5.93
C ILE A 50 3.88 -24.51 6.35
N LYS A 51 5.17 -24.22 6.53
CA LYS A 51 6.17 -25.23 6.88
C LYS A 51 7.26 -24.61 7.74
N ASP A 52 7.64 -25.30 8.81
CA ASP A 52 8.73 -24.93 9.72
C ASP A 52 8.63 -23.48 10.25
N GLY A 53 7.40 -23.06 10.63
CA GLY A 53 7.15 -21.71 11.15
C GLY A 53 7.21 -20.59 10.10
N ARG A 54 7.14 -20.94 8.81
CA ARG A 54 7.19 -20.01 7.67
C ARG A 54 5.99 -20.23 6.75
N GLU A 55 5.44 -19.12 6.28
CA GLU A 55 4.33 -19.07 5.35
C GLU A 55 4.88 -18.77 3.95
N TYR A 56 4.50 -19.60 2.98
CA TYR A 56 4.88 -19.48 1.57
C TYR A 56 3.64 -19.15 0.75
N PHE A 57 3.75 -18.15 -0.13
CA PHE A 57 2.60 -17.60 -0.82
C PHE A 57 2.98 -17.02 -2.18
N LYS A 58 1.98 -16.89 -3.05
CA LYS A 58 2.08 -16.20 -4.34
C LYS A 58 1.45 -14.81 -4.25
N ILE A 59 2.17 -13.80 -4.73
CA ILE A 59 1.68 -12.42 -4.79
C ILE A 59 0.74 -12.27 -5.99
N LEU A 60 -0.47 -11.76 -5.80
CA LEU A 60 -1.50 -11.71 -6.85
C LEU A 60 -1.75 -10.31 -7.43
N GLU A 61 -1.25 -9.25 -6.81
CA GLU A 61 -1.39 -7.87 -7.27
C GLU A 61 -0.15 -7.02 -6.91
N GLY A 62 -0.04 -5.81 -7.49
CA GLY A 62 1.05 -4.86 -7.26
C GLY A 62 2.35 -5.17 -8.00
N ALA A 63 3.43 -4.49 -7.60
CA ALA A 63 4.73 -4.50 -8.31
C ALA A 63 5.38 -5.89 -8.42
N TYR A 64 5.08 -6.79 -7.47
CA TYR A 64 5.63 -8.15 -7.41
C TYR A 64 4.64 -9.23 -7.84
N ARG A 65 3.56 -8.87 -8.53
CA ARG A 65 2.54 -9.82 -9.01
C ARG A 65 3.16 -11.02 -9.73
N GLY A 66 2.69 -12.20 -9.40
CA GLY A 66 3.13 -13.47 -9.96
C GLY A 66 4.35 -14.09 -9.28
N LYS A 67 5.09 -13.33 -8.47
CA LYS A 67 6.25 -13.83 -7.73
C LYS A 67 5.81 -14.66 -6.51
N LYS A 68 6.62 -15.66 -6.18
CA LYS A 68 6.52 -16.42 -4.93
C LYS A 68 7.39 -15.78 -3.86
N ALA A 69 6.87 -15.77 -2.64
CA ALA A 69 7.52 -15.17 -1.48
C ALA A 69 7.23 -15.99 -0.22
N SER A 70 7.97 -15.67 0.84
CA SER A 70 7.74 -16.27 2.15
C SER A 70 8.04 -15.32 3.31
N VAL A 71 7.39 -15.55 4.44
CA VAL A 71 7.55 -14.77 5.67
C VAL A 71 7.55 -15.69 6.89
N LYS A 72 8.36 -15.38 7.91
CA LYS A 72 8.29 -16.10 9.19
C LYS A 72 6.96 -15.75 9.86
N GLN A 73 6.29 -16.71 10.48
CA GLN A 73 5.07 -16.43 11.23
C GLN A 73 5.33 -15.44 12.39
N GLN A 74 4.28 -14.72 12.79
CA GLN A 74 4.31 -13.85 13.96
C GLN A 74 4.58 -14.70 15.21
N LYS A 75 5.41 -14.17 16.12
CA LYS A 75 5.55 -14.75 17.46
C LYS A 75 4.59 -14.01 18.39
N HIS A 76 3.63 -14.70 19.00
CA HIS A 76 2.92 -14.12 20.14
C HIS A 76 3.75 -14.20 21.42
N PHE A 77 3.62 -13.16 22.25
CA PHE A 77 4.15 -13.14 23.62
C PHE A 77 3.57 -14.33 24.40
N LEU A 78 4.41 -15.01 25.19
CA LEU A 78 4.19 -16.32 25.84
C LEU A 78 4.31 -17.60 24.98
N GLY A 79 4.84 -17.53 23.75
CA GLY A 79 5.51 -18.68 23.13
C GLY A 79 4.67 -19.87 22.66
N VAL A 80 3.33 -19.81 22.69
CA VAL A 80 2.48 -20.99 22.38
C VAL A 80 1.67 -20.88 21.08
N VAL A 81 1.57 -19.72 20.42
CA VAL A 81 0.89 -19.62 19.11
C VAL A 81 1.64 -18.74 18.12
N SER A 82 1.97 -19.31 16.96
CA SER A 82 2.49 -18.58 15.80
C SER A 82 1.33 -17.96 15.01
N GLY A 83 1.25 -16.63 14.94
CA GLY A 83 0.20 -15.92 14.19
C GLY A 83 0.53 -15.82 12.69
N SER A 84 -0.49 -15.75 11.84
CA SER A 84 -0.35 -15.47 10.41
C SER A 84 -0.34 -13.97 10.15
N TYR A 85 0.34 -13.54 9.08
CA TYR A 85 0.16 -12.19 8.52
C TYR A 85 -1.01 -12.12 7.53
N PHE A 86 -1.73 -13.22 7.32
CA PHE A 86 -2.74 -13.34 6.28
C PHE A 86 -4.13 -13.55 6.86
N THR A 87 -5.08 -12.82 6.29
CA THR A 87 -6.50 -12.95 6.60
C THR A 87 -7.30 -13.22 5.33
N THR A 88 -8.41 -13.95 5.45
CA THR A 88 -9.37 -14.15 4.36
C THR A 88 -10.37 -12.99 4.26
N SER A 89 -10.48 -12.16 5.30
CA SER A 89 -11.28 -10.94 5.28
C SER A 89 -10.52 -9.81 4.58
N CYS A 90 -11.20 -9.04 3.74
CA CYS A 90 -10.59 -7.86 3.12
C CYS A 90 -11.53 -6.68 3.20
N LEU A 91 -11.08 -5.63 3.86
CA LEU A 91 -11.66 -4.32 3.68
C LEU A 91 -11.24 -3.80 2.30
N ARG A 92 -12.18 -3.73 1.35
CA ARG A 92 -11.96 -3.14 0.03
C ARG A 92 -12.96 -2.05 -0.25
N ARG A 93 -12.49 -1.01 -0.94
CA ARG A 93 -13.31 0.04 -1.55
C ARG A 93 -13.27 -0.07 -3.07
N PRO A 94 -14.27 0.50 -3.77
CA PRO A 94 -14.16 0.79 -5.20
C PRO A 94 -12.87 1.56 -5.53
N PRO A 95 -12.48 1.64 -6.81
CA PRO A 95 -11.32 2.42 -7.22
C PRO A 95 -11.45 3.87 -6.77
N ALA A 96 -10.38 4.45 -6.25
CA ALA A 96 -10.37 5.86 -5.88
C ALA A 96 -10.40 6.75 -7.13
N VAL A 97 -11.13 7.87 -7.06
CA VAL A 97 -11.20 8.86 -8.13
C VAL A 97 -10.72 10.21 -7.59
N LEU A 98 -9.63 10.70 -8.18
CA LEU A 98 -8.96 11.92 -7.78
C LEU A 98 -8.95 12.92 -8.93
N THR A 99 -9.06 14.20 -8.61
CA THR A 99 -8.80 15.30 -9.55
C THR A 99 -7.74 16.22 -8.96
N PHE A 100 -6.67 16.46 -9.70
CA PHE A 100 -5.65 17.43 -9.36
C PHE A 100 -5.75 18.63 -10.31
N ASP A 101 -6.19 19.76 -9.78
CA ASP A 101 -6.19 21.04 -10.46
C ASP A 101 -4.84 21.73 -10.22
N ARG A 102 -4.05 21.83 -11.29
CA ARG A 102 -2.72 22.46 -11.22
C ARG A 102 -2.80 23.96 -10.97
N GLY A 103 -3.79 24.63 -11.56
CA GLY A 103 -3.93 26.08 -11.45
C GLY A 103 -4.42 26.50 -10.07
N ALA A 104 -5.28 25.68 -9.45
CA ALA A 104 -5.79 25.92 -8.10
C ALA A 104 -4.95 25.27 -6.99
N GLU A 105 -3.86 24.56 -7.32
CA GLU A 105 -3.06 23.76 -6.38
C GLU A 105 -3.92 22.85 -5.47
N LYS A 106 -4.89 22.16 -6.08
CA LYS A 106 -5.96 21.49 -5.34
C LYS A 106 -6.09 20.03 -5.74
N LEU A 107 -5.94 19.14 -4.78
CA LEU A 107 -6.25 17.71 -4.95
C LEU A 107 -7.61 17.41 -4.31
N SER A 108 -8.58 17.03 -5.12
CA SER A 108 -9.89 16.55 -4.67
C SER A 108 -9.97 15.03 -4.80
N ILE A 109 -10.45 14.38 -3.74
CA ILE A 109 -10.62 12.93 -3.65
C ILE A 109 -12.11 12.65 -3.40
N GLU A 110 -12.77 11.98 -4.34
CA GLU A 110 -14.20 11.66 -4.21
C GLU A 110 -14.46 10.82 -2.96
N GLY A 111 -15.39 11.28 -2.12
CA GLY A 111 -15.76 10.61 -0.88
C GLY A 111 -14.78 10.80 0.29
N LEU A 112 -13.78 11.69 0.17
CA LEU A 112 -12.87 12.02 1.26
C LEU A 112 -12.72 13.53 1.49
N GLY A 113 -12.48 14.32 0.44
CA GLY A 113 -12.38 15.76 0.57
C GLY A 113 -11.33 16.39 -0.34
N THR A 114 -10.88 17.58 0.05
CA THR A 114 -9.90 18.38 -0.69
C THR A 114 -8.67 18.66 0.16
N TYR A 115 -7.52 18.70 -0.53
CA TYR A 115 -6.19 18.94 0.01
C TYR A 115 -5.44 19.99 -0.81
N HIS A 116 -4.59 20.77 -0.14
CA HIS A 116 -3.59 21.58 -0.82
C HIS A 116 -2.52 20.66 -1.40
N ALA A 117 -2.28 20.75 -2.71
CA ALA A 117 -1.29 19.95 -3.41
C ALA A 117 -0.67 20.75 -4.55
N LYS A 118 0.60 20.52 -4.84
CA LYS A 118 1.30 21.22 -5.94
C LYS A 118 2.08 20.27 -6.81
N THR A 119 2.54 20.78 -7.94
CA THR A 119 3.57 20.17 -8.77
C THR A 119 4.71 21.16 -8.98
N ASP A 120 5.82 20.72 -9.57
CA ASP A 120 6.93 21.63 -9.86
C ASP A 120 6.55 22.58 -11.01
N GLU A 121 6.80 23.88 -10.89
CA GLU A 121 6.41 24.85 -11.93
C GLU A 121 7.28 24.74 -13.19
N GLY A 122 8.56 24.39 -13.04
CA GLY A 122 9.51 24.22 -14.15
C GLY A 122 9.42 22.85 -14.82
N ASN A 123 8.87 21.86 -14.13
CA ASN A 123 8.65 20.51 -14.63
C ASN A 123 7.31 19.94 -14.11
N PRO A 124 6.16 20.53 -14.51
CA PRO A 124 4.88 20.14 -13.98
C PRO A 124 4.43 18.79 -14.54
N ILE A 125 3.70 18.02 -13.73
CA ILE A 125 3.01 16.84 -14.24
C ILE A 125 2.08 17.22 -15.40
N SER A 126 2.14 16.47 -16.50
CA SER A 126 1.33 16.72 -17.69
C SER A 126 -0.16 16.55 -17.39
N LYS A 127 -1.01 17.27 -18.15
CA LYS A 127 -2.46 17.08 -18.07
C LYS A 127 -2.81 15.72 -18.66
N GLY A 128 -3.78 15.04 -18.05
CA GLY A 128 -4.13 13.68 -18.47
C GLY A 128 -4.79 12.86 -17.38
N SER A 129 -4.99 11.58 -17.64
CA SER A 129 -5.50 10.62 -16.66
C SER A 129 -4.44 9.56 -16.38
N TYR A 130 -4.13 9.35 -15.11
CA TYR A 130 -3.10 8.42 -14.66
C TYR A 130 -3.70 7.39 -13.72
N ASN A 131 -3.28 6.13 -13.88
CA ASN A 131 -3.57 5.12 -12.87
C ASN A 131 -2.73 5.39 -11.62
N ILE A 132 -3.35 5.29 -10.45
CA ILE A 132 -2.66 5.34 -9.16
C ILE A 132 -2.28 3.90 -8.81
N GLU A 133 -1.00 3.55 -8.89
CA GLU A 133 -0.52 2.19 -8.62
C GLU A 133 -0.57 1.85 -7.12
N ILE A 134 -0.69 0.56 -6.81
CA ILE A 134 -0.43 0.04 -5.47
C ILE A 134 1.03 0.36 -5.10
N PRO A 135 1.32 0.90 -3.90
CA PRO A 135 2.67 1.25 -3.49
C PRO A 135 3.66 0.08 -3.62
N ASP A 136 4.86 0.38 -4.12
CA ASP A 136 5.86 -0.61 -4.50
C ASP A 136 6.94 -0.84 -3.42
N ALA A 137 7.27 0.21 -2.66
CA ALA A 137 8.21 0.18 -1.56
C ALA A 137 8.04 1.41 -0.64
N PRO A 138 8.58 1.38 0.59
CA PRO A 138 8.76 2.57 1.40
C PRO A 138 9.86 3.48 0.82
N HIS A 139 9.56 4.76 0.64
CA HIS A 139 10.45 5.78 0.08
C HIS A 139 11.09 6.63 1.18
N THR A 140 12.42 6.84 1.12
CA THR A 140 13.20 7.54 2.14
C THR A 140 12.88 9.03 2.23
N GLY A 141 12.39 9.65 1.15
CA GLY A 141 11.95 11.05 1.15
C GLY A 141 10.80 11.31 2.14
N GLY A 142 10.02 10.28 2.49
CA GLY A 142 8.98 10.37 3.51
C GLY A 142 9.49 10.53 4.94
N ASN A 143 10.78 10.28 5.20
CA ASN A 143 11.34 10.34 6.56
C ASN A 143 11.16 11.72 7.21
N TYR A 144 11.22 12.80 6.42
CA TYR A 144 11.04 14.17 6.89
C TYR A 144 9.63 14.46 7.43
N TYR A 145 8.64 13.64 7.10
CA TYR A 145 7.23 13.85 7.44
C TYR A 145 6.67 12.76 8.36
N LEU A 146 7.52 11.92 8.97
CA LEU A 146 7.08 10.88 9.90
C LEU A 146 6.44 11.45 11.18
N GLY A 147 6.79 12.68 11.57
CA GLY A 147 6.13 13.40 12.67
C GLY A 147 4.68 13.80 12.37
N ASP A 148 4.35 13.99 11.08
CA ASP A 148 3.00 14.35 10.63
C ASP A 148 2.16 13.11 10.27
N SER A 149 2.79 12.11 9.65
CA SER A 149 2.15 10.85 9.30
C SER A 149 3.12 9.69 9.33
N ARG A 150 2.77 8.64 10.09
CA ARG A 150 3.49 7.36 10.09
C ARG A 150 3.58 6.69 8.71
N TYR A 151 2.70 7.08 7.78
CA TYR A 151 2.61 6.55 6.42
C TYR A 151 3.31 7.44 5.38
N ALA A 152 4.09 8.44 5.81
CA ALA A 152 4.75 9.40 4.92
C ALA A 152 5.71 8.75 3.90
N LYS A 153 6.22 7.56 4.20
CA LYS A 153 7.09 6.78 3.31
C LYS A 153 6.33 6.03 2.22
N THR A 154 5.01 5.96 2.29
CA THR A 154 4.21 5.26 1.30
C THR A 154 3.80 6.22 0.21
N TRP A 155 4.40 6.09 -0.97
CA TRP A 155 4.10 6.92 -2.14
C TRP A 155 3.35 6.09 -3.18
N PHE A 156 2.44 6.72 -3.92
CA PHE A 156 1.67 6.04 -4.96
C PHE A 156 2.16 6.49 -6.33
N ARG A 157 2.51 5.56 -7.21
CA ARG A 157 3.00 5.89 -8.56
C ARG A 157 1.85 6.29 -9.48
N ILE A 158 2.08 7.30 -10.30
CA ILE A 158 1.14 7.84 -11.31
C ILE A 158 1.89 8.19 -12.62
N GLY A 159 2.89 7.38 -12.99
CA GLY A 159 3.94 7.79 -13.94
C GLY A 159 5.03 8.63 -13.26
N HIS A 160 4.62 9.59 -12.44
CA HIS A 160 5.42 10.21 -11.36
C HIS A 160 5.00 9.63 -10.00
N SER A 161 4.92 10.46 -8.96
CA SER A 161 4.46 10.05 -7.61
C SER A 161 3.39 11.00 -7.06
N LEU A 162 2.44 10.43 -6.32
CA LEU A 162 1.58 11.10 -5.36
C LEU A 162 2.13 10.84 -3.95
N HIS A 163 2.56 11.89 -3.26
CA HIS A 163 3.23 11.78 -1.97
C HIS A 163 3.02 13.03 -1.10
N PRO A 164 3.23 12.96 0.22
CA PRO A 164 3.23 14.15 1.06
C PRO A 164 4.57 14.88 0.94
N GLY A 165 4.56 16.20 1.13
CA GLY A 165 5.77 16.95 1.42
C GLY A 165 5.80 18.38 0.91
N GLU A 166 7.01 18.93 0.81
CA GLU A 166 7.24 20.35 0.51
C GLU A 166 7.77 20.61 -0.89
N ARG A 167 8.51 19.64 -1.44
CA ARG A 167 9.23 19.73 -2.71
C ARG A 167 8.63 18.76 -3.71
N SER A 168 8.50 19.22 -4.96
CA SER A 168 8.10 18.41 -6.10
C SER A 168 9.20 18.45 -7.16
N ALA A 169 9.30 17.39 -7.95
CA ALA A 169 10.11 17.33 -9.17
C ALA A 169 9.25 16.72 -10.29
N GLY A 170 8.03 17.26 -10.47
CA GLY A 170 6.99 16.73 -11.37
C GLY A 170 6.03 15.72 -10.75
N CYS A 171 6.01 15.63 -9.42
CA CYS A 171 5.06 14.83 -8.65
C CYS A 171 3.77 15.63 -8.35
N ILE A 172 2.73 14.94 -7.87
CA ILE A 172 1.66 15.57 -7.10
C ILE A 172 2.07 15.49 -5.63
N THR A 173 2.47 16.64 -5.08
CA THR A 173 2.97 16.76 -3.71
C THR A 173 1.88 17.35 -2.82
N VAL A 174 1.33 16.55 -1.92
CA VAL A 174 0.31 16.99 -0.95
C VAL A 174 1.00 17.76 0.18
N LYS A 175 0.61 19.04 0.32
CA LYS A 175 1.15 20.00 1.26
C LYS A 175 0.57 19.85 2.67
N ASP A 176 -0.65 19.34 2.76
CA ASP A 176 -1.32 18.99 4.02
C ASP A 176 -0.74 17.70 4.64
N THR A 177 0.56 17.68 4.98
CA THR A 177 1.30 16.49 5.42
C THR A 177 0.65 15.77 6.60
N LYS A 178 0.07 16.52 7.56
CA LYS A 178 -0.68 15.98 8.71
C LYS A 178 -1.94 15.21 8.31
N ARG A 179 -2.51 15.53 7.14
CA ARG A 179 -3.67 14.85 6.56
C ARG A 179 -3.28 13.72 5.61
N TRP A 180 -2.00 13.42 5.45
CA TRP A 180 -1.56 12.30 4.62
C TRP A 180 -2.11 10.95 5.11
N THR A 181 -2.28 10.79 6.43
CA THR A 181 -2.78 9.56 7.03
C THR A 181 -4.17 9.15 6.51
N GLU A 182 -5.07 10.10 6.31
CA GLU A 182 -6.42 9.81 5.79
C GLU A 182 -6.41 9.49 4.30
N ILE A 183 -5.62 10.21 3.50
CA ILE A 183 -5.41 9.91 2.08
C ILE A 183 -4.85 8.49 1.93
N TYR A 184 -3.80 8.17 2.68
CA TYR A 184 -3.19 6.84 2.68
C TYR A 184 -4.22 5.75 2.99
N ARG A 185 -4.95 5.88 4.10
CA ARG A 185 -5.95 4.89 4.53
C ARG A 185 -7.06 4.73 3.51
N TYR A 186 -7.45 5.81 2.84
CA TYR A 186 -8.44 5.79 1.78
C TYR A 186 -7.94 5.00 0.56
N LEU A 187 -6.73 5.31 0.10
CA LEU A 187 -6.15 4.72 -1.11
C LEU A 187 -5.74 3.26 -0.90
N ILE A 188 -5.16 2.89 0.25
CA ILE A 188 -4.54 1.57 0.42
C ILE A 188 -5.55 0.41 0.38
N ILE A 189 -6.81 0.67 0.72
CA ILE A 189 -7.91 -0.31 0.62
C ILE A 189 -8.74 -0.17 -0.66
N SER A 190 -8.46 0.84 -1.49
CA SER A 190 -9.12 1.02 -2.80
C SER A 190 -8.46 0.13 -3.85
N ARG A 191 -9.26 -0.44 -4.76
CA ARG A 191 -8.73 -1.35 -5.80
C ARG A 191 -9.43 -1.16 -7.13
N LYS A 192 -8.66 -0.85 -8.16
CA LYS A 192 -9.01 -1.07 -9.56
C LYS A 192 -8.91 -2.56 -9.88
N ARG A 193 -9.87 -3.09 -10.65
CA ARG A 193 -9.94 -4.53 -10.99
C ARG A 193 -8.88 -4.94 -12.04
N ASP A 194 -7.69 -4.36 -11.99
CA ASP A 194 -6.55 -4.62 -12.89
C ASP A 194 -5.34 -5.24 -12.18
N SER A 195 -5.47 -5.54 -10.88
CA SER A 195 -4.40 -6.09 -10.04
C SER A 195 -3.15 -5.21 -9.92
N ARG A 196 -3.22 -3.91 -10.28
CA ARG A 196 -2.07 -3.00 -10.24
C ARG A 196 -2.37 -1.68 -9.55
N SER A 197 -3.62 -1.23 -9.58
CA SER A 197 -3.95 0.15 -9.23
C SER A 197 -5.00 0.25 -8.13
N VAL A 198 -4.91 1.32 -7.35
CA VAL A 198 -5.89 1.68 -6.31
C VAL A 198 -6.98 2.60 -6.85
N GLY A 199 -6.74 3.28 -7.97
CA GLY A 199 -7.63 4.28 -8.52
C GLY A 199 -7.07 5.01 -9.73
N ILE A 200 -7.64 6.17 -10.04
CA ILE A 200 -7.21 7.09 -11.08
C ILE A 200 -7.08 8.51 -10.53
N VAL A 201 -6.17 9.29 -11.10
CA VAL A 201 -6.09 10.75 -10.92
C VAL A 201 -6.17 11.43 -12.27
N LYS A 202 -7.08 12.40 -12.40
CA LYS A 202 -7.17 13.30 -13.55
C LYS A 202 -6.44 14.59 -13.21
N VAL A 203 -5.45 14.96 -14.01
CA VAL A 203 -4.72 16.22 -13.91
C VAL A 203 -5.33 17.21 -14.90
N ILE A 204 -5.81 18.35 -14.39
CA ILE A 204 -6.45 19.43 -15.16
C ILE A 204 -5.68 20.75 -15.04
#